data_AF-A0A945U4Y1-F1
#
_entry.id   AF-A0A945U4Y1-F1
#
_cell.length_a   1.000
_cell.length_b   1.000
_cell.length_c   1.000
_cell.angle_alpha   90.00
_cell.angle_beta   90.00
_cell.angle_gamma   90.00
#
_symmetry.space_group_name_H-M   'P 1'
#
loop_
_entity.id
_entity.type
_entity.pdbx_description
1 polymer ?
#
loop_
_entity_poly.entity_id
_entity_poly.type
_entity_poly.pdbx_seq_one_letter_code
_entity_poly.pdbx_strand_id
1 'polypeptide(L)'
;MKNIIYILIPLVLFSCKKEELLSLNPEIEFMSITPQNAQEYSDEIKITIKYTDLDGDLGENNPDVKNMFVKDVRNGIQYEYRIPQLAPDNAEIHITGNLEII
;
A
#
# COMPACT_ATOMS: atom_id res chain seq x y z
N MET A 1 43.03 35.03 -17.58
CA MET A 1 42.29 33.98 -16.82
C MET A 1 41.04 34.49 -16.10
N LYS A 2 40.57 35.73 -16.36
CA LYS A 2 39.39 36.33 -15.69
C LYS A 2 38.07 35.98 -16.41
N ASN A 3 38.15 35.54 -17.67
CA ASN A 3 36.99 35.26 -18.52
C ASN A 3 36.44 33.83 -18.36
N ILE A 4 37.19 32.94 -17.71
CA ILE A 4 36.76 31.54 -17.46
C ILE A 4 35.73 31.48 -16.31
N ILE A 5 35.81 32.41 -15.36
CA ILE A 5 34.87 32.50 -14.22
C ILE A 5 33.43 32.78 -14.67
N TYR A 6 33.25 33.56 -15.75
CA TYR A 6 31.91 33.89 -16.25
C TYR A 6 31.22 32.73 -16.99
N ILE A 7 31.96 31.68 -17.37
CA ILE A 7 31.41 30.47 -18.02
C ILE A 7 30.94 29.42 -17.00
N LEU A 8 31.38 29.47 -15.74
CA LEU A 8 31.01 28.49 -14.71
C LEU A 8 29.71 28.83 -13.95
N ILE A 9 29.29 30.09 -13.98
CA ILE A 9 28.08 30.59 -13.31
C ILE A 9 26.75 30.05 -13.85
N PRO A 10 26.55 29.77 -15.16
CA PRO A 10 25.27 29.27 -15.66
C PRO A 10 25.03 27.78 -15.34
N LEU A 11 26.06 27.01 -14.94
CA LEU A 11 25.96 25.56 -14.79
C LEU A 11 25.30 25.12 -13.48
N VAL A 12 25.17 26.03 -12.51
CA VAL A 12 24.66 25.71 -11.17
C VAL A 12 23.13 25.74 -11.06
N LEU A 13 22.43 26.16 -12.13
CA LEU A 13 20.96 26.35 -12.11
C LEU A 13 20.15 25.10 -12.51
N PHE A 14 20.80 23.99 -12.89
CA PHE A 14 20.11 22.77 -13.33
C PHE A 14 20.10 21.61 -12.31
N SER A 15 20.57 21.82 -11.07
CA SER A 15 20.75 20.71 -10.11
C SER A 15 19.54 20.43 -9.20
N CYS A 16 18.42 21.13 -9.35
CA CYS A 16 17.23 20.82 -8.56
C CYS A 16 16.43 19.70 -9.25
N LYS A 17 16.78 18.44 -8.95
CA LYS A 17 15.87 17.31 -9.24
C LYS A 17 14.80 17.31 -8.15
N LYS A 18 13.53 17.29 -8.57
CA LYS A 18 12.42 17.08 -7.64
C LYS A 18 12.52 15.64 -7.15
N GLU A 19 12.92 15.47 -5.89
CA GLU A 19 12.90 14.19 -5.21
C GLU A 19 11.43 13.83 -5.00
N GLU A 20 10.96 12.82 -5.71
CA GLU A 20 9.61 12.31 -5.55
C GLU A 20 9.60 11.57 -4.22
N LEU A 21 8.96 12.15 -3.21
CA LEU A 21 8.76 11.48 -1.93
C LEU A 21 7.87 10.27 -2.20
N LEU A 22 8.48 9.08 -2.29
CA LEU A 22 7.75 7.84 -2.32
C LEU A 22 6.90 7.77 -1.04
N SER A 23 5.59 7.56 -1.20
CA SER A 23 4.70 7.40 -0.06
C SER A 23 5.07 6.11 0.65
N LEU A 24 5.46 6.21 1.93
CA LEU A 24 5.63 5.03 2.79
C LEU A 24 4.27 4.40 3.15
N ASN A 25 3.16 5.11 2.95
CA ASN A 25 1.85 4.50 3.17
C ASN A 25 1.61 3.40 2.12
N PRO A 26 1.07 2.24 2.54
CA PRO A 26 0.73 1.16 1.63
C PRO A 26 -0.34 1.61 0.63
N GLU A 27 -0.15 1.22 -0.63
CA GLU A 27 -1.14 1.41 -1.70
C GLU A 27 -1.98 0.14 -1.84
N ILE A 28 -3.28 0.31 -2.07
CA ILE A 28 -4.22 -0.80 -2.33
C ILE A 28 -4.92 -0.63 -3.68
N GLU A 29 -5.13 -1.75 -4.37
CA GLU A 29 -5.81 -1.82 -5.65
C GLU A 29 -6.91 -2.90 -5.58
N PHE A 30 -8.12 -2.56 -6.05
CA PHE A 30 -9.21 -3.53 -6.16
C PHE A 30 -8.94 -4.48 -7.33
N MET A 31 -8.93 -5.79 -7.06
CA MET A 31 -8.71 -6.80 -8.09
C MET A 31 -10.02 -7.47 -8.50
N SER A 32 -10.77 -8.00 -7.55
CA SER A 32 -12.01 -8.72 -7.83
C SER A 32 -12.92 -8.83 -6.62
N ILE A 33 -14.19 -9.11 -6.91
CA ILE A 33 -15.18 -9.60 -5.95
C ILE A 33 -15.92 -10.77 -6.60
N THR A 34 -16.12 -11.86 -5.88
CA THR A 34 -16.75 -13.08 -6.39
C THR A 34 -17.62 -13.72 -5.31
N PRO A 35 -18.80 -14.25 -5.64
CA PRO A 35 -19.45 -14.20 -6.97
C PRO A 35 -20.09 -12.83 -7.25
N GLN A 36 -20.30 -12.53 -8.54
CA GLN A 36 -20.96 -11.29 -8.96
C GLN A 36 -22.45 -11.26 -8.58
N ASN A 37 -23.08 -12.44 -8.52
CA ASN A 37 -24.42 -12.64 -7.98
C ASN A 37 -24.29 -13.67 -6.86
N ALA A 38 -24.72 -13.31 -5.66
CA ALA A 38 -24.61 -14.15 -4.48
C ALA A 38 -26.00 -14.49 -3.94
N GLN A 39 -26.19 -15.75 -3.57
CA GLN A 39 -27.34 -16.22 -2.81
C GLN A 39 -27.10 -15.97 -1.31
N GLU A 40 -28.01 -15.23 -0.69
CA GLU A 40 -27.96 -14.91 0.74
C GLU A 40 -27.85 -16.18 1.60
N TYR A 41 -27.04 -16.13 2.65
CA TYR A 41 -26.75 -17.22 3.61
C TYR A 41 -26.16 -18.51 3.03
N SER A 42 -25.86 -18.55 1.74
CA SER A 42 -25.30 -19.71 1.04
C SER A 42 -23.91 -19.40 0.49
N ASP A 43 -23.80 -18.29 -0.22
CA ASP A 43 -22.60 -18.00 -1.00
C ASP A 43 -21.61 -17.19 -0.18
N GLU A 44 -20.35 -17.61 -0.24
CA GLU A 44 -19.22 -16.89 0.33
C GLU A 44 -18.81 -15.75 -0.61
N ILE A 45 -18.63 -14.54 -0.05
CA ILE A 45 -18.13 -13.39 -0.80
C ILE A 45 -16.63 -13.29 -0.60
N LYS A 46 -15.88 -13.50 -1.69
CA LYS A 46 -14.44 -13.28 -1.71
C LYS A 46 -14.10 -11.96 -2.37
N ILE A 47 -13.37 -11.09 -1.68
CA ILE A 47 -12.80 -9.86 -2.22
C ILE A 47 -11.29 -10.04 -2.30
N THR A 48 -10.70 -9.78 -3.47
CA THR A 48 -9.26 -9.74 -3.64
C THR A 48 -8.80 -8.30 -3.82
N ILE A 49 -7.85 -7.87 -2.98
CA ILE A 49 -7.13 -6.62 -3.15
C ILE A 49 -5.65 -6.91 -3.36
N LYS A 50 -5.00 -6.09 -4.18
CA LYS A 50 -3.54 -6.07 -4.28
C LYS A 50 -3.01 -4.98 -3.37
N TYR A 51 -1.90 -5.25 -2.69
CA TYR A 51 -1.17 -4.24 -1.91
C TYR A 51 0.23 -4.02 -2.48
N THR A 52 0.74 -2.81 -2.27
CA THR A 52 2.15 -2.45 -2.44
C THR A 52 2.57 -1.66 -1.21
N ASP A 53 3.61 -2.12 -0.54
CA ASP A 53 4.16 -1.49 0.65
C ASP A 53 5.68 -1.35 0.48
N LEU A 54 6.20 -0.16 0.80
CA LEU A 54 7.57 0.22 0.46
C LEU A 54 8.56 0.03 1.61
N ASP A 55 8.11 0.03 2.86
CA ASP A 55 8.99 -0.22 4.01
C ASP A 55 8.75 -1.60 4.65
N GLY A 56 7.68 -2.30 4.26
CA GLY A 56 7.44 -3.67 4.68
C GLY A 56 6.81 -3.79 6.07
N ASP A 57 6.27 -2.69 6.60
CA ASP A 57 5.62 -2.65 7.90
C ASP A 57 4.13 -3.08 7.87
N LEU A 58 3.60 -3.46 6.70
CA LEU A 58 2.22 -3.92 6.56
C LEU A 58 1.96 -5.23 7.31
N GLY A 59 1.04 -5.14 8.28
CA GLY A 59 0.57 -6.27 9.07
C GLY A 59 1.36 -6.45 10.37
N GLU A 60 0.82 -7.23 11.31
CA GLU A 60 1.50 -7.43 12.59
C GLU A 60 1.18 -8.78 13.25
N ASN A 61 1.97 -9.17 14.26
CA ASN A 61 1.95 -10.53 14.82
C ASN A 61 1.08 -10.74 16.09
N ASN A 62 0.48 -9.69 16.67
CA ASN A 62 -0.43 -9.77 17.81
C ASN A 62 -1.86 -10.21 17.41
N PRO A 63 -2.35 -11.35 17.89
CA PRO A 63 -3.69 -11.85 17.53
C PRO A 63 -4.87 -10.93 17.85
N ASP A 64 -4.69 -9.99 18.78
CA ASP A 64 -5.76 -9.10 19.23
C ASP A 64 -5.87 -7.82 18.38
N VAL A 65 -4.90 -7.53 17.51
CA VAL A 65 -4.91 -6.32 16.69
C VAL A 65 -5.75 -6.53 15.43
N LYS A 66 -6.58 -5.52 15.11
CA LYS A 66 -7.29 -5.39 13.84
C LYS A 66 -6.67 -4.24 13.06
N ASN A 67 -6.21 -4.52 11.86
CA ASN A 67 -5.48 -3.58 11.00
C ASN A 67 -6.01 -3.56 9.55
N MET A 68 -7.06 -4.34 9.26
CA MET A 68 -7.80 -4.26 8.01
C MET A 68 -9.29 -4.12 8.29
N PHE A 69 -9.91 -3.12 7.68
CA PHE A 69 -11.31 -2.77 7.90
C PHE A 69 -12.03 -2.73 6.57
N VAL A 70 -13.08 -3.54 6.44
CA VAL A 70 -13.96 -3.57 5.26
C VAL A 70 -15.31 -3.04 5.66
N LYS A 71 -15.73 -1.93 5.04
CA LYS A 71 -17.00 -1.28 5.35
C LYS A 71 -17.99 -1.43 4.20
N ASP A 72 -19.13 -2.04 4.48
CA ASP A 72 -20.28 -1.99 3.58
C ASP A 72 -20.96 -0.63 3.72
N VAL A 73 -20.83 0.20 2.69
CA VAL A 73 -21.37 1.57 2.69
C VAL A 73 -22.90 1.61 2.61
N ARG A 74 -23.57 0.52 2.21
CA ARG A 74 -25.03 0.49 2.02
C ARG A 74 -25.76 0.41 3.35
N ASN A 75 -25.21 -0.33 4.31
CA ASN A 75 -25.80 -0.55 5.64
C ASN A 75 -24.90 -0.04 6.78
N GLY A 76 -23.67 0.37 6.50
CA GLY A 76 -22.72 0.93 7.46
C GLY A 76 -21.97 -0.10 8.30
N ILE A 77 -22.13 -1.40 8.03
CA ILE A 77 -21.46 -2.48 8.78
C ILE A 77 -19.97 -2.49 8.45
N GLN A 78 -19.13 -2.60 9.48
CA GLN A 78 -17.69 -2.75 9.37
C GLN A 78 -17.27 -4.16 9.82
N TYR A 79 -16.48 -4.81 8.98
CA TYR A 79 -15.82 -6.08 9.25
C TYR A 79 -14.34 -5.81 9.53
N GLU A 80 -13.82 -6.43 10.58
CA GLU A 80 -12.47 -6.18 11.07
C GLU A 80 -11.63 -7.45 11.00
N TYR A 81 -10.50 -7.33 10.33
CA TYR A 81 -9.60 -8.43 10.05
C TYR A 81 -8.21 -8.11 10.57
N ARG A 82 -7.43 -9.18 10.74
CA ARG A 82 -6.01 -9.09 11.06
C ARG A 82 -5.22 -9.56 9.85
N ILE A 83 -4.39 -8.66 9.33
CA ILE A 83 -3.31 -8.97 8.41
C ILE A 83 -2.10 -9.34 9.28
N PRO A 84 -1.60 -10.59 9.20
CA PRO A 84 -0.36 -10.96 9.87
C PRO A 84 0.81 -10.19 9.26
N GLN A 85 1.91 -10.08 9.99
CA GLN A 85 3.13 -9.48 9.44
C GLN A 85 3.56 -10.21 8.15
N LEU A 86 3.80 -9.45 7.09
CA LEU A 86 4.08 -10.00 5.75
C LEU A 86 5.58 -10.02 5.41
N ALA A 87 6.37 -9.15 6.04
CA ALA A 87 7.83 -9.13 5.94
C ALA A 87 8.50 -9.81 7.15
N PRO A 88 9.78 -10.25 7.05
CA PRO A 88 10.56 -10.69 8.19
C PRO A 88 10.71 -9.59 9.26
N ASP A 89 10.92 -9.99 10.52
CA ASP A 89 11.10 -9.05 11.63
C ASP A 89 12.23 -8.06 11.36
N ASN A 90 11.94 -6.76 11.52
CA ASN A 90 12.89 -5.64 11.33
C ASN A 90 13.45 -5.54 9.90
N ALA A 91 12.75 -6.07 8.89
CA ALA A 91 13.15 -5.91 7.49
C ALA A 91 12.51 -4.66 6.88
N GLU A 92 13.34 -3.73 6.39
CA GLU A 92 12.91 -2.62 5.55
C GLU A 92 12.96 -3.06 4.08
N ILE A 93 11.89 -3.69 3.61
CA ILE A 93 11.82 -4.27 2.26
C ILE A 93 10.53 -3.92 1.55
N HIS A 94 10.62 -3.74 0.23
CA HIS A 94 9.46 -3.52 -0.61
C HIS A 94 8.70 -4.84 -0.77
N ILE A 95 7.42 -4.87 -0.43
CA ILE A 95 6.55 -6.04 -0.56
C ILE A 95 5.33 -5.72 -1.43
N THR A 96 4.89 -6.72 -2.18
CA THR A 96 3.63 -6.66 -2.94
C THR A 96 3.00 -8.04 -2.97
N GLY A 97 1.67 -8.07 -2.94
CA GLY A 97 0.92 -9.31 -2.95
C GLY A 97 -0.58 -9.07 -3.05
N ASN A 98 -1.33 -10.16 -2.95
CA ASN A 98 -2.78 -10.12 -2.91
C ASN A 98 -3.27 -10.56 -1.52
N LEU A 99 -4.27 -9.88 -1.00
CA LEU A 99 -5.02 -10.28 0.19
C LEU A 99 -6.41 -10.75 -0.25
N GLU A 100 -6.78 -11.95 0.20
CA GLU A 100 -8.14 -12.47 0.05
C GLU A 100 -8.91 -12.21 1.33
N ILE A 101 -10.05 -11.54 1.18
CA ILE A 101 -10.98 -11.23 2.26
C ILE A 101 -12.20 -12.12 2.06
N ILE A 102 -12.49 -12.92 3.08
CA ILE A 102 -13.54 -13.94 3.10
C ILE A 102 -14.43 -13.70 4.33
#